data_AF-A0A7C6W8B1-F1
#
_entry.id   AF-A0A7C6W8B1-F1
#
_cell.length_a   1.000
_cell.length_b   1.000
_cell.length_c   1.000
_cell.angle_alpha   90.00
_cell.angle_beta   90.00
_cell.angle_gamma   90.00
#
_symmetry.space_group_name_H-M   'P 1'
#
loop_
_entity.id
_entity.type
_entity.pdbx_description
1 polymer ?
#
loop_
_entity_poly.entity_id
_entity_poly.type
_entity_poly.pdbx_seq_one_letter_code
_entity_poly.pdbx_strand_id
1 'polypeptide(L)'
;MKILVFDPGESTGWVFWEDGIVVSGGTCGKNHREVADKIHIFNPDIVVFERFNLYPGKAQSLSWNTFYPCEVIGVIRYIAESANMEIVEQAPSVKKYSGLVRKNESWLWDDLKAKMQGKVTEHTWDALQHLQYYLRNGGKAYGLEPAPLRKS
;
A
#
# COMPACT_ATOMS: atom_id res chain seq x y z
N MET A 1 -9.31 -11.20 -9.03
CA MET A 1 -9.04 -9.77 -8.81
C MET A 1 -7.76 -9.65 -8.00
N LYS A 2 -6.80 -8.89 -8.50
CA LYS A 2 -5.45 -8.70 -7.94
C LYS A 2 -5.23 -7.24 -7.61
N ILE A 3 -4.88 -6.97 -6.36
CA ILE A 3 -4.63 -5.61 -5.87
C ILE A 3 -3.21 -5.56 -5.33
N LEU A 4 -2.43 -4.61 -5.81
CA LEU A 4 -1.12 -4.30 -5.25
C LEU A 4 -1.18 -2.92 -4.60
N VAL A 5 -0.85 -2.87 -3.32
CA VAL A 5 -0.90 -1.64 -2.53
C VAL A 5 0.50 -1.21 -2.17
N PHE A 6 0.79 0.09 -2.31
CA PHE A 6 2.04 0.71 -1.91
C PHE A 6 1.85 1.82 -0.87
N ASP A 7 2.80 1.94 0.04
CA ASP A 7 2.99 3.08 0.93
C ASP A 7 4.34 3.72 0.58
N PRO A 8 4.39 4.66 -0.39
CA PRO A 8 5.62 5.24 -0.88
C PRO A 8 6.31 6.13 0.16
N GLY A 9 7.55 5.79 0.48
CA GLY A 9 8.42 6.54 1.39
C GLY A 9 9.89 6.40 0.98
N GLU A 10 10.81 6.82 1.86
CA GLU A 10 12.25 6.49 1.69
C GLU A 10 12.49 4.97 1.64
N SER A 11 11.64 4.21 2.34
CA SER A 11 11.41 2.78 2.11
C SER A 11 9.94 2.59 1.77
N THR A 12 9.63 1.75 0.79
CA THR A 12 8.26 1.62 0.26
C THR A 12 7.62 0.34 0.79
N GLY A 13 6.59 0.49 1.61
CA GLY A 13 5.77 -0.62 2.06
C GLY A 13 4.91 -1.16 0.92
N TRP A 14 4.67 -2.47 0.90
CA TRP A 14 3.75 -3.05 -0.08
C TRP A 14 3.00 -4.27 0.45
N VAL A 15 1.80 -4.49 -0.09
CA VAL A 15 0.97 -5.67 0.16
C VAL A 15 0.30 -6.10 -1.13
N PHE A 16 0.33 -7.41 -1.40
CA PHE A 16 -0.36 -8.04 -2.52
C PHE A 16 -1.57 -8.83 -2.00
N TRP A 17 -2.74 -8.52 -2.56
CA TRP A 17 -4.00 -9.16 -2.28
C TRP A 17 -4.56 -9.80 -3.55
N GLU A 18 -5.10 -11.00 -3.41
CA GLU A 18 -5.69 -11.76 -4.51
C GLU A 18 -6.90 -12.52 -3.99
N ASP A 19 -8.03 -12.38 -4.67
CA ASP A 19 -9.23 -13.20 -4.49
C ASP A 19 -9.67 -13.41 -3.02
N GLY A 20 -9.69 -12.34 -2.24
CA GLY A 20 -10.17 -12.35 -0.85
C GLY A 20 -9.08 -12.43 0.20
N ILE A 21 -7.84 -12.74 -0.18
CA ILE A 21 -6.76 -13.00 0.78
C ILE A 21 -5.54 -12.10 0.54
N VAL A 22 -4.86 -11.74 1.63
CA VAL A 22 -3.52 -11.14 1.55
C VAL A 22 -2.52 -12.27 1.29
N VAL A 23 -1.87 -12.26 0.14
CA VAL A 23 -0.96 -13.32 -0.32
C VAL A 23 0.47 -13.03 0.13
N SER A 24 0.91 -11.78 0.00
CA SER A 24 2.29 -11.38 0.29
C SER A 24 2.38 -9.91 0.68
N GLY A 25 3.52 -9.52 1.24
CA GLY A 25 3.81 -8.14 1.59
C GLY A 25 5.25 -7.98 2.03
N GLY A 26 5.71 -6.74 2.14
CA GLY A 26 7.06 -6.45 2.57
C GLY A 26 7.41 -4.99 2.46
N THR A 27 8.70 -4.73 2.30
CA THR A 27 9.26 -3.38 2.15
C THR A 27 10.34 -3.41 1.10
N CYS A 28 10.24 -2.53 0.13
CA CYS A 28 11.31 -2.24 -0.81
C CYS A 28 12.23 -1.20 -0.18
N GLY A 29 13.53 -1.33 -0.43
CA GLY A 29 14.48 -0.28 -0.07
C GLY A 29 14.27 0.99 -0.91
N LYS A 30 15.23 1.92 -0.83
CA LYS A 30 15.30 3.09 -1.72
C LYS A 30 15.74 2.67 -3.13
N ASN A 31 14.90 1.90 -3.81
CA ASN A 31 15.17 1.30 -5.11
C ASN A 31 13.91 1.27 -5.99
N HIS A 32 13.89 2.13 -7.03
CA HIS A 32 12.80 2.20 -8.00
C HIS A 32 12.54 0.87 -8.73
N ARG A 33 13.62 0.11 -9.01
CA ARG A 33 13.50 -1.17 -9.70
C ARG A 33 12.74 -2.18 -8.86
N GLU A 34 12.98 -2.24 -7.55
CA GLU A 34 12.26 -3.17 -6.68
C GLU A 34 10.75 -2.91 -6.70
N VAL A 35 10.32 -1.64 -6.72
CA VAL A 35 8.90 -1.28 -6.85
C VAL A 35 8.35 -1.72 -8.20
N ALA A 36 9.05 -1.41 -9.29
CA ALA A 36 8.65 -1.82 -10.64
C ALA A 36 8.54 -3.35 -10.77
N ASP A 37 9.53 -4.08 -10.23
CA ASP A 37 9.56 -5.53 -10.24
C ASP A 37 8.33 -6.11 -9.50
N LYS A 38 7.87 -5.49 -8.40
CA LYS A 38 6.63 -5.95 -7.74
C LYS A 38 5.41 -5.82 -8.66
N ILE A 39 5.28 -4.70 -9.37
CA ILE A 39 4.15 -4.50 -10.30
C ILE A 39 4.21 -5.53 -11.43
N HIS A 40 5.39 -5.76 -12.02
CA HIS A 40 5.56 -6.73 -13.09
C HIS A 40 5.36 -8.19 -12.64
N ILE A 41 5.88 -8.56 -11.47
CA ILE A 41 5.78 -9.93 -10.94
C ILE A 41 4.33 -10.27 -10.59
N PHE A 42 3.64 -9.35 -9.90
CA PHE A 42 2.28 -9.62 -9.44
C PHE A 42 1.21 -9.33 -10.49
N ASN A 43 1.51 -8.47 -11.47
CA ASN A 43 0.63 -8.06 -12.56
C ASN A 43 -0.81 -7.77 -12.06
N PRO A 44 -0.97 -6.75 -11.19
CA PRO A 44 -2.26 -6.47 -10.55
C PRO A 44 -3.27 -5.90 -11.54
N ASP A 45 -4.56 -6.07 -11.23
CA ASP A 45 -5.66 -5.39 -11.93
C ASP A 45 -5.76 -3.92 -11.44
N ILE A 46 -5.49 -3.70 -10.15
CA ILE A 46 -5.61 -2.42 -9.46
C ILE A 46 -4.34 -2.12 -8.66
N VAL A 47 -3.80 -0.91 -8.80
CA VAL A 47 -2.72 -0.40 -7.96
C VAL A 47 -3.23 0.71 -7.06
N VAL A 48 -3.09 0.51 -5.75
CA VAL A 48 -3.47 1.49 -4.73
C VAL A 48 -2.22 2.08 -4.12
N PHE A 49 -2.14 3.40 -3.93
CA PHE A 49 -1.00 3.99 -3.23
C PHE A 49 -1.32 5.27 -2.46
N GLU A 50 -0.53 5.54 -1.42
CA GLU A 50 -0.56 6.82 -0.74
C GLU A 50 -0.04 7.93 -1.65
N ARG A 51 -0.81 9.02 -1.82
CA ARG A 51 -0.35 10.21 -2.53
C ARG A 51 0.57 11.05 -1.65
N PHE A 52 1.56 11.70 -2.26
CA PHE A 52 2.40 12.67 -1.57
C PHE A 52 1.68 14.02 -1.42
N ASN A 53 1.58 14.51 -0.18
CA ASN A 53 1.05 15.84 0.11
C ASN A 53 2.13 16.70 0.79
N LEU A 54 2.57 17.78 0.13
CA LEU A 54 3.45 18.77 0.74
C LEU A 54 2.65 19.72 1.64
N TYR A 55 2.79 19.57 2.95
CA TYR A 55 2.18 20.50 3.90
C TYR A 55 3.02 21.77 4.06
N PRO A 56 2.42 22.98 4.11
CA PRO A 56 3.16 24.24 4.18
C PRO A 56 4.25 24.29 5.26
N GLY A 57 3.96 23.76 6.46
CA GLY A 57 4.92 23.74 7.58
C GLY A 57 6.08 22.74 7.45
N LYS A 58 6.08 21.88 6.42
CA LYS A 58 7.13 20.88 6.16
C LYS A 58 8.02 21.24 4.97
N ALA A 59 7.69 22.29 4.22
CA ALA A 59 8.43 22.67 3.03
C ALA A 59 9.92 22.96 3.32
N GLN A 60 10.21 23.70 4.39
CA GLN A 60 11.59 24.04 4.74
C GLN A 60 12.43 22.81 5.09
N SER A 61 11.84 21.83 5.80
CA SER A 61 12.52 20.57 6.15
C SER A 61 12.80 19.66 4.96
N LEU A 62 12.19 19.94 3.80
CA LEU A 62 12.37 19.19 2.55
C LEU A 62 13.28 19.92 1.56
N SER A 63 13.91 21.02 1.97
CA SER A 63 14.92 21.70 1.15
C SER A 63 16.02 20.72 0.76
N TRP A 64 16.36 20.67 -0.53
CA TRP A 64 17.35 19.74 -1.10
C TRP A 64 16.99 18.25 -1.05
N ASN A 65 15.75 17.90 -0.69
CA ASN A 65 15.26 16.53 -0.85
C ASN A 65 15.01 16.25 -2.33
N THR A 66 15.33 15.04 -2.80
CA THR A 66 15.06 14.62 -4.19
C THR A 66 13.57 14.35 -4.44
N PHE A 67 12.74 14.41 -3.40
CA PHE A 67 11.36 13.98 -3.38
C PHE A 67 11.21 12.52 -3.82
N TYR A 68 12.07 11.65 -3.29
CA TYR A 68 12.08 10.21 -3.61
C TYR A 68 10.69 9.54 -3.60
N PRO A 69 9.79 9.80 -2.64
CA PRO A 69 8.42 9.26 -2.70
C PRO A 69 7.64 9.69 -3.95
N CYS A 70 7.86 10.91 -4.46
CA CYS A 70 7.25 11.37 -5.71
C CYS A 70 7.82 10.63 -6.92
N GLU A 71 9.13 10.33 -6.92
CA GLU A 71 9.77 9.53 -7.97
C GLU A 71 9.18 8.10 -8.00
N VAL A 72 9.01 7.48 -6.84
CA VAL A 72 8.34 6.17 -6.70
C VAL A 72 6.90 6.21 -7.21
N ILE A 73 6.12 7.23 -6.84
CA ILE A 73 4.75 7.43 -7.35
C ILE A 73 4.78 7.55 -8.88
N GLY A 74 5.76 8.28 -9.44
CA GLY A 74 5.96 8.38 -10.89
C GLY A 74 6.18 7.02 -11.56
N VAL A 75 7.01 6.15 -10.98
CA VAL A 75 7.24 4.78 -11.46
C VAL A 75 5.94 3.96 -11.43
N ILE A 76 5.20 4.02 -10.32
CA ILE A 76 3.93 3.30 -10.16
C ILE A 76 2.94 3.73 -11.24
N ARG A 77 2.73 5.05 -11.40
CA ARG A 77 1.80 5.60 -12.39
C ARG A 77 2.18 5.24 -13.81
N TYR A 78 3.46 5.40 -14.17
CA TYR A 78 3.94 5.09 -15.51
C TYR A 78 3.65 3.63 -15.89
N ILE A 79 3.96 2.67 -15.01
CA ILE A 79 3.75 1.25 -15.28
C ILE A 79 2.26 0.93 -15.34
N ALA A 80 1.48 1.41 -14.36
CA ALA A 80 0.05 1.14 -14.29
C ALA A 80 -0.71 1.71 -15.49
N GLU A 81 -0.45 2.97 -15.88
CA GLU A 81 -1.04 3.60 -17.06
C GLU A 81 -0.62 2.86 -18.35
N SER A 82 0.66 2.47 -18.47
CA SER A 82 1.17 1.73 -19.64
C SER A 82 0.53 0.35 -19.81
N ALA A 83 0.09 -0.27 -18.71
CA ALA A 83 -0.52 -1.59 -18.68
C ALA A 83 -2.05 -1.56 -18.55
N ASN A 84 -2.69 -0.39 -18.64
CA ASN A 84 -4.13 -0.19 -18.43
C ASN A 84 -4.64 -0.74 -17.07
N MET A 85 -3.81 -0.65 -16.03
CA MET A 85 -4.21 -0.98 -14.65
C MET A 85 -5.02 0.18 -14.06
N GLU A 86 -5.98 -0.13 -13.18
CA GLU A 86 -6.70 0.91 -12.45
C GLU A 86 -5.80 1.51 -11.36
N ILE A 87 -5.77 2.84 -11.27
CA ILE A 87 -5.00 3.58 -10.27
C ILE A 87 -5.93 4.16 -9.22
N VAL A 88 -5.64 3.89 -7.95
CA VAL A 88 -6.37 4.45 -6.81
C VAL A 88 -5.41 5.17 -5.86
N GLU A 89 -5.46 6.49 -5.88
CA GLU A 89 -4.69 7.32 -4.95
C GLU A 89 -5.44 7.51 -3.63
N GLN A 90 -4.72 7.41 -2.51
CA GLN A 90 -5.27 7.60 -1.17
C GLN A 90 -4.53 8.70 -0.41
N ALA A 91 -5.26 9.55 0.31
CA ALA A 91 -4.65 10.57 1.14
C ALA A 91 -3.99 9.96 2.39
N PRO A 92 -2.88 10.54 2.91
CA PRO A 92 -2.24 10.01 4.13
C PRO A 92 -3.17 9.91 5.35
N SER A 93 -4.15 10.81 5.42
CA SER A 93 -5.12 10.88 6.52
C SER A 93 -6.10 9.70 6.56
N VAL A 94 -6.18 8.86 5.51
CA VAL A 94 -7.18 7.79 5.44
C VAL A 94 -6.83 6.54 6.25
N LYS A 95 -5.54 6.34 6.60
CA LYS A 95 -5.06 5.16 7.35
C LYS A 95 -5.86 4.89 8.63
N LYS A 96 -6.28 5.97 9.33
CA LYS A 96 -7.09 5.90 10.55
C LYS A 96 -8.51 5.34 10.36
N TYR A 97 -9.02 5.34 9.12
CA TYR A 97 -10.34 4.81 8.76
C TYR A 97 -10.27 3.37 8.20
N SER A 98 -9.09 2.76 8.14
CA SER A 98 -8.89 1.36 7.73
C SER A 98 -9.62 0.36 8.64
N GLY A 99 -9.98 0.77 9.87
CA GLY A 99 -10.51 -0.11 10.90
C GLY A 99 -9.46 -0.97 11.60
N LEU A 100 -8.22 -0.95 11.12
CA LEU A 100 -7.08 -1.57 11.78
C LEU A 100 -6.53 -0.63 12.84
N VAL A 101 -6.98 -0.81 14.09
CA VAL A 101 -6.67 0.10 15.20
C VAL A 101 -5.28 -0.17 15.80
N ARG A 102 -4.90 -1.45 15.95
CA ARG A 102 -3.62 -1.85 16.55
C ARG A 102 -3.04 -3.09 15.87
N LYS A 103 -1.72 -3.10 15.67
CA LYS A 103 -0.96 -4.20 15.03
C LYS A 103 -1.17 -5.54 15.75
N ASN A 104 -1.04 -5.53 17.08
CA ASN A 104 -1.15 -6.71 17.95
C ASN A 104 -2.57 -7.24 18.15
N GLU A 105 -3.58 -6.57 17.59
CA GLU A 105 -4.98 -6.98 17.66
C GLU A 105 -5.53 -7.35 16.26
N SER A 106 -4.70 -7.25 15.22
CA SER A 106 -5.07 -7.53 13.84
C SER A 106 -4.65 -8.94 13.44
N TRP A 107 -5.62 -9.85 13.36
CA TRP A 107 -5.40 -11.21 12.84
C TRP A 107 -4.84 -11.19 11.41
N LEU A 108 -5.19 -10.17 10.61
CA LEU A 108 -4.69 -10.01 9.25
C LEU A 108 -3.19 -9.70 9.23
N TRP A 109 -2.73 -8.92 10.20
CA TRP A 109 -1.31 -8.65 10.39
C TRP A 109 -0.55 -9.88 10.86
N ASP A 110 -1.11 -10.63 11.82
CA ASP A 110 -0.51 -11.87 12.31
C ASP A 110 -0.40 -12.92 11.20
N ASP A 111 -1.45 -13.07 10.39
CA ASP A 111 -1.46 -13.96 9.22
C ASP A 111 -0.41 -13.55 8.17
N LEU A 112 -0.35 -12.28 7.80
CA LEU A 112 0.66 -11.77 6.87
C LEU A 112 2.09 -11.99 7.44
N LYS A 113 2.29 -11.70 8.73
CA LYS A 113 3.57 -11.89 9.40
C LYS A 113 3.98 -13.36 9.41
N ALA A 114 3.04 -14.29 9.64
CA ALA A 114 3.30 -15.72 9.57
C ALA A 114 3.70 -16.16 8.15
N LYS A 115 2.94 -15.74 7.12
CA LYS A 115 3.24 -16.03 5.71
C LYS A 115 4.61 -15.54 5.30
N MET A 116 5.00 -14.35 5.75
CA MET A 116 6.28 -13.72 5.43
C MET A 116 7.42 -14.11 6.39
N GLN A 117 7.21 -15.11 7.26
CA GLN A 117 8.22 -15.60 8.21
C GLN A 117 8.82 -14.48 9.07
N GLY A 118 7.97 -13.53 9.49
CA GLY A 118 8.36 -12.37 10.29
C GLY A 118 8.99 -11.21 9.53
N LYS A 119 9.23 -11.32 8.21
CA LYS A 119 9.90 -10.30 7.38
C LYS A 119 8.95 -9.18 6.92
N VAL A 120 8.23 -8.58 7.86
CA VAL A 120 7.32 -7.44 7.63
C VAL A 120 7.68 -6.28 8.54
N THR A 121 7.53 -5.05 8.04
CA THR A 121 7.93 -3.84 8.76
C THR A 121 6.75 -2.91 9.03
N GLU A 122 7.00 -1.77 9.68
CA GLU A 122 6.01 -0.71 9.82
C GLU A 122 5.47 -0.22 8.46
N HIS A 123 6.31 -0.12 7.44
CA HIS A 123 5.86 0.26 6.10
C HIS A 123 4.90 -0.76 5.50
N THR A 124 5.12 -2.06 5.76
CA THR A 124 4.19 -3.12 5.33
C THR A 124 2.83 -2.96 6.02
N TRP A 125 2.83 -2.58 7.29
CA TRP A 125 1.59 -2.32 8.02
C TRP A 125 0.82 -1.12 7.45
N ASP A 126 1.51 -0.04 7.12
CA ASP A 126 0.88 1.14 6.52
C ASP A 126 0.23 0.81 5.16
N ALA A 127 0.92 0.02 4.32
CA ALA A 127 0.34 -0.51 3.09
C ALA A 127 -0.88 -1.41 3.36
N LEU A 128 -0.86 -2.22 4.42
CA LEU A 128 -2.01 -3.05 4.82
C LEU A 128 -3.21 -2.20 5.25
N GLN A 129 -2.98 -1.05 5.91
CA GLN A 129 -4.03 -0.11 6.27
C GLN A 129 -4.66 0.53 5.03
N HIS A 130 -3.87 0.88 4.02
CA HIS A 130 -4.37 1.36 2.74
C HIS A 130 -5.22 0.32 2.00
N LEU A 131 -4.79 -0.95 2.01
CA LEU A 131 -5.59 -2.05 1.47
C LEU A 131 -6.95 -2.16 2.18
N GLN A 132 -6.96 -2.18 3.50
CA GLN A 132 -8.21 -2.28 4.26
C GLN A 132 -9.13 -1.08 4.04
N TYR A 133 -8.57 0.13 3.97
CA TYR A 133 -9.35 1.32 3.64
C TYR A 133 -9.94 1.22 2.22
N TYR A 134 -9.16 0.73 1.24
CA TYR A 134 -9.65 0.52 -0.12
C TYR A 134 -10.83 -0.45 -0.15
N LEU A 135 -10.67 -1.65 0.42
CA LEU A 135 -11.72 -2.68 0.42
C LEU A 135 -13.03 -2.20 1.05
N ARG A 136 -12.94 -1.34 2.09
CA ARG A 136 -14.12 -0.75 2.76
C ARG A 136 -14.90 0.27 1.94
N ASN A 137 -14.20 1.05 1.12
CA ASN A 137 -14.76 2.27 0.52
C ASN A 137 -14.79 2.20 -1.01
N GLY A 138 -13.70 1.79 -1.65
CA GLY A 138 -13.60 1.64 -3.10
C GLY A 138 -13.94 0.23 -3.60
N GLY A 139 -13.49 -0.81 -2.88
CA GLY A 139 -13.66 -2.21 -3.25
C GLY A 139 -15.13 -2.67 -3.35
N LYS A 140 -16.05 -1.97 -2.68
CA LYS A 140 -17.50 -2.23 -2.76
C LYS A 140 -18.06 -2.10 -4.18
N ALA A 141 -17.51 -1.22 -5.00
CA ALA A 141 -17.90 -1.10 -6.41
C ALA A 141 -17.64 -2.40 -7.21
N TYR A 142 -16.70 -3.21 -6.74
CA TYR A 142 -16.28 -4.48 -7.32
C TYR A 142 -16.78 -5.70 -6.53
N GLY A 143 -17.68 -5.51 -5.56
CA GLY A 143 -18.16 -6.59 -4.68
C GLY A 143 -17.09 -7.16 -3.74
N LEU A 144 -16.02 -6.41 -3.49
CA LEU A 144 -14.93 -6.82 -2.61
C LEU A 144 -15.24 -6.42 -1.17
N GLU A 145 -15.10 -7.37 -0.25
CA GLU A 145 -15.31 -7.13 1.17
C GLU A 145 -13.97 -6.98 1.91
N PRO A 146 -13.88 -6.07 2.88
CA PRO A 146 -12.72 -5.95 3.74
C PRO A 146 -12.58 -7.17 4.67
N ALA A 147 -11.40 -7.30 5.25
CA ALA A 147 -11.18 -8.33 6.26
C ALA A 147 -12.13 -8.04 7.44
N PRO A 148 -12.89 -9.04 7.95
CA PRO A 148 -13.73 -8.82 9.11
C PRO A 148 -12.88 -8.33 10.28
N LEU A 149 -13.25 -7.16 10.83
CA LEU A 149 -12.72 -6.77 12.12
C LEU A 149 -13.28 -7.74 13.15
N ARG A 150 -12.44 -8.27 14.05
CA ARG A 150 -12.98 -8.93 15.22
C ARG A 150 -13.88 -7.92 15.93
N LYS A 151 -15.15 -8.31 16.18
CA LYS A 151 -15.96 -7.63 17.18
C LYS A 151 -15.24 -7.86 18.51
N SER A 152 -14.77 -6.77 19.11
CA SER A 152 -14.31 -6.73 20.50
C SER A 152 -15.41 -7.22 21.43
#